data_AF-A0ABD6MKZ8-F1
#
_entry.id   AF-A0ABD6MKZ8-F1
#
_cell.length_a   1.000
_cell.length_b   1.000
_cell.length_c   1.000
_cell.angle_alpha   90.00
_cell.angle_beta   90.00
_cell.angle_gamma   90.00
#
_symmetry.space_group_name_H-M   'P 1'
#
loop_
_entity.id
_entity.type
_entity.pdbx_description
1 polymer ?
#
loop_
_entity_poly.entity_id
_entity_poly.type
_entity_poly.pdbx_seq_one_letter_code
_entity_poly.pdbx_strand_id
1 'polypeptide(L)'
;MAEIIQRDGTWTFDGDTVRIVPGGKAHPVRQELGEIAVPLEAVAGVSFEPDRKGGRLRLRLRGGACPVLRAADGRLKDGADPYALTVEKDRTGVAEYFVDEVRNALLIEQVPDTPVDRFLLPGPTLPVSGGGGDGTASFDGESVRLTWNWKAEESKTAGGASTFPLSRIAAVRWLPAIGLENGFLRFEPVEGPVSTPPKYDPYALDLWGMSKKEHTAVLVAAAVLMRLPGARAALDAPQAPPALTKAAEPAAAPAGDHDALLRRLRELGELHRAGVLTDEEFSTAKQAVLRSM
;
A
#
# COMPACT_ATOMS: atom_id res chain seq x y z
N MET A 1 -19.14 4.83 -26.78
CA MET A 1 -19.05 3.78 -25.74
C MET A 1 -17.82 2.94 -26.05
N ALA A 2 -16.82 2.98 -25.17
CA ALA A 2 -15.57 2.26 -25.34
C ALA A 2 -15.49 1.07 -24.38
N GLU A 3 -14.89 -0.02 -24.81
CA GLU A 3 -14.73 -1.23 -24.00
C GLU A 3 -13.39 -1.89 -24.29
N ILE A 4 -12.73 -2.38 -23.24
CA ILE A 4 -11.54 -3.23 -23.35
C ILE A 4 -11.64 -4.39 -22.35
N ILE A 5 -11.50 -5.61 -22.89
CA ILE A 5 -11.56 -6.86 -22.12
C ILE A 5 -10.17 -7.48 -22.10
N GLN A 6 -9.68 -7.77 -20.90
CA GLN A 6 -8.38 -8.40 -20.64
C GLN A 6 -8.53 -9.50 -19.60
N ARG A 7 -7.51 -10.34 -19.44
CA ARG A 7 -7.53 -11.47 -18.50
C ARG A 7 -7.60 -11.03 -17.03
N ASP A 8 -7.02 -9.87 -16.73
CA ASP A 8 -7.01 -9.29 -15.39
C ASP A 8 -8.09 -8.23 -15.17
N GLY A 9 -8.92 -7.90 -16.17
CA GLY A 9 -10.06 -7.00 -15.98
C GLY A 9 -10.76 -6.59 -17.26
N THR A 10 -11.97 -6.06 -17.09
CA THR A 10 -12.75 -5.41 -18.16
C THR A 10 -13.02 -3.97 -17.76
N TRP A 11 -12.75 -3.04 -18.67
CA TRP A 11 -13.07 -1.63 -18.50
C TRP A 11 -14.08 -1.21 -19.55
N THR A 12 -15.16 -0.54 -19.14
CA THR A 12 -16.14 0.06 -20.04
C THR A 12 -16.29 1.54 -19.74
N PHE A 13 -16.56 2.34 -20.77
CA PHE A 13 -16.82 3.76 -20.66
C PHE A 13 -18.08 4.12 -21.46
N ASP A 14 -19.07 4.67 -20.76
CA ASP A 14 -20.38 5.03 -21.31
C ASP A 14 -20.52 6.52 -21.67
N GLY A 15 -19.53 7.34 -21.34
CA GLY A 15 -19.55 8.80 -21.52
C GLY A 15 -19.38 9.55 -20.20
N ASP A 16 -19.89 8.98 -19.11
CA ASP A 16 -19.89 9.61 -17.79
C ASP A 16 -19.16 8.78 -16.73
N THR A 17 -19.04 7.46 -16.93
CA THR A 17 -18.48 6.54 -15.95
C THR A 17 -17.54 5.53 -16.60
N VAL A 18 -16.34 5.40 -16.05
CA VAL A 18 -15.44 4.28 -16.33
C VAL A 18 -15.76 3.17 -15.33
N ARG A 19 -16.34 2.06 -15.80
CA ARG A 19 -16.62 0.89 -14.98
C ARG A 19 -15.48 -0.11 -15.11
N ILE A 20 -14.93 -0.51 -13.98
CA ILE A 20 -13.79 -1.42 -13.87
C ILE A 20 -14.25 -2.70 -13.17
N VAL A 21 -14.19 -3.82 -13.89
CA VAL A 21 -14.53 -5.15 -13.36
C VAL A 21 -13.25 -5.99 -13.27
N PRO A 22 -12.88 -6.52 -12.10
CA PRO A 22 -11.71 -7.39 -11.97
C PRO A 22 -11.93 -8.71 -12.72
N GLY A 23 -10.93 -9.15 -13.51
CA GLY A 23 -10.96 -10.43 -14.20
C GLY A 23 -10.41 -11.54 -13.32
N GLY A 24 -10.61 -12.82 -13.66
CA GLY A 24 -10.19 -13.95 -12.80
C GLY A 24 -8.69 -14.03 -12.47
N LYS A 25 -7.82 -13.33 -13.22
CA LYS A 25 -6.37 -13.23 -12.94
C LYS A 25 -5.97 -11.95 -12.19
N ALA A 26 -6.91 -11.09 -11.81
CA ALA A 26 -6.63 -9.87 -11.08
C ALA A 26 -6.04 -10.17 -9.69
N HIS A 27 -5.26 -9.22 -9.18
CA HIS A 27 -4.67 -9.32 -7.85
C HIS A 27 -5.75 -9.41 -6.76
N PRO A 28 -5.53 -10.11 -5.62
CA PRO A 28 -6.53 -10.25 -4.56
C PRO A 28 -7.17 -8.94 -4.10
N VAL A 29 -6.40 -7.85 -3.96
CA VAL A 29 -6.94 -6.50 -3.66
C VAL A 29 -8.05 -6.08 -4.64
N ARG A 30 -7.86 -6.31 -5.94
CA ARG A 30 -8.84 -5.97 -6.98
C ARG A 30 -10.04 -6.92 -6.94
N GLN A 31 -9.83 -8.21 -6.66
CA GLN A 31 -10.91 -9.18 -6.50
C GLN A 31 -11.84 -8.81 -5.33
N GLU A 32 -11.25 -8.54 -4.16
CA GLU A 32 -11.98 -8.22 -2.93
C GLU A 32 -12.64 -6.83 -3.01
N LEU A 33 -12.02 -5.87 -3.71
CA LEU A 33 -12.64 -4.57 -3.96
C LEU A 33 -13.83 -4.68 -4.93
N GLY A 34 -13.80 -5.67 -5.82
CA GLY A 34 -14.88 -5.93 -6.77
C GLY A 34 -14.97 -4.87 -7.87
N GLU A 35 -16.17 -4.71 -8.39
CA GLU A 35 -16.47 -3.74 -9.44
C GLU A 35 -16.42 -2.30 -8.91
N ILE A 36 -15.84 -1.40 -9.71
CA ILE A 36 -15.74 0.03 -9.38
C ILE A 36 -16.35 0.84 -10.52
N ALA A 37 -17.33 1.68 -10.20
CA ALA A 37 -17.82 2.73 -11.08
C ALA A 37 -17.06 4.02 -10.77
N VAL A 38 -16.19 4.44 -11.69
CA VAL A 38 -15.41 5.68 -11.57
C VAL A 38 -16.13 6.78 -12.34
N PRO A 39 -16.75 7.76 -11.65
CA PRO A 39 -17.40 8.86 -12.35
C PRO A 39 -16.34 9.75 -12.99
N LEU A 40 -16.66 10.35 -14.14
CA LEU A 40 -15.75 11.20 -14.91
C LEU A 40 -15.19 12.34 -14.06
N GLU A 41 -16.00 12.90 -13.14
CA GLU A 41 -15.58 13.96 -12.19
C GLU A 41 -14.44 13.56 -11.25
N ALA A 42 -14.17 12.25 -11.08
CA ALA A 42 -13.07 11.73 -10.27
C ALA A 42 -11.80 11.48 -11.08
N VAL A 43 -11.88 11.55 -12.41
CA VAL A 43 -10.77 11.24 -13.32
C VAL A 43 -9.96 12.52 -13.58
N ALA A 44 -8.66 12.47 -13.30
CA ALA A 44 -7.70 13.52 -13.66
C ALA A 44 -6.99 13.25 -15.00
N GLY A 45 -7.09 12.04 -15.52
CA GLY A 45 -6.58 11.70 -16.84
C GLY A 45 -6.52 10.20 -17.09
N VAL A 46 -6.20 9.85 -18.33
CA VAL A 46 -6.00 8.47 -18.76
C VAL A 46 -4.81 8.40 -19.72
N SER A 47 -4.07 7.29 -19.68
CA SER A 47 -2.94 7.04 -20.56
C SER A 47 -2.85 5.57 -20.95
N PHE A 48 -2.37 5.33 -22.16
CA PHE A 48 -1.86 4.04 -22.58
C PHE A 48 -0.33 4.14 -22.69
N GLU A 49 0.37 3.23 -22.03
CA GLU A 49 1.83 3.13 -21.97
C GLU A 49 2.26 1.88 -22.76
N PRO A 50 2.71 2.02 -24.03
CA PRO A 50 3.11 0.89 -24.85
C PRO A 50 4.37 0.19 -24.34
N ASP A 51 4.45 -1.12 -24.54
CA ASP A 51 5.62 -1.95 -24.26
C ASP A 51 5.77 -3.06 -25.32
N ARG A 52 6.90 -3.76 -25.36
CA ARG A 52 7.23 -4.81 -26.33
C ARG A 52 6.18 -5.93 -26.41
N LYS A 53 5.46 -6.20 -25.31
CA LYS A 53 4.45 -7.26 -25.20
C LYS A 53 2.99 -6.74 -25.20
N GLY A 54 2.79 -5.46 -25.52
CA GLY A 54 1.48 -4.81 -25.49
C GLY A 54 1.58 -3.46 -24.80
N GLY A 55 1.07 -3.35 -23.57
CA GLY A 55 1.27 -2.15 -22.77
C GLY A 55 0.44 -2.13 -21.50
N ARG A 56 0.25 -0.93 -20.96
CA ARG A 56 -0.55 -0.71 -19.75
C ARG A 56 -1.49 0.48 -19.96
N LEU A 57 -2.77 0.27 -19.70
CA LEU A 57 -3.77 1.34 -19.62
C LEU A 57 -3.85 1.80 -18.15
N ARG A 58 -3.72 3.10 -17.89
CA ARG A 58 -3.78 3.69 -16.55
C ARG A 58 -4.82 4.79 -16.49
N LEU A 59 -5.66 4.74 -15.46
CA LEU A 59 -6.60 5.80 -15.11
C LEU A 59 -6.03 6.56 -13.90
N ARG A 60 -5.76 7.84 -14.07
CA ARG A 60 -5.29 8.70 -12.98
C ARG A 60 -6.49 9.40 -12.35
N LEU A 61 -6.69 9.17 -11.06
CA LEU A 61 -7.74 9.86 -10.31
C LEU A 61 -7.25 11.23 -9.81
N ARG A 62 -8.20 12.13 -9.56
CA ARG A 62 -7.96 13.37 -8.84
C ARG A 62 -7.50 13.07 -7.42
N GLY A 63 -6.56 13.87 -6.92
CA GLY A 63 -6.01 13.70 -5.58
C GLY A 63 -7.12 13.76 -4.52
N GLY A 64 -7.17 12.77 -3.62
CA GLY A 64 -8.20 12.69 -2.57
C GLY A 64 -9.50 11.97 -2.99
N ALA A 65 -9.70 11.64 -4.27
CA ALA A 65 -10.97 11.08 -4.73
C ALA A 65 -11.22 9.63 -4.27
N CYS A 66 -10.18 8.81 -4.11
CA CYS A 66 -10.30 7.39 -3.79
C CYS A 66 -9.78 7.04 -2.39
N PRO A 67 -10.60 6.41 -1.53
CA PRO A 67 -10.17 6.03 -0.18
C PRO A 67 -9.12 4.92 -0.17
N VAL A 68 -9.15 4.00 -1.14
CA VAL A 68 -8.15 2.91 -1.24
C VAL A 68 -6.78 3.48 -1.59
N LEU A 69 -6.69 4.38 -2.57
CA LEU A 69 -5.43 5.05 -2.89
C LEU A 69 -4.93 5.92 -1.74
N ARG A 70 -5.84 6.58 -1.03
CA ARG A 70 -5.50 7.39 0.15
C ARG A 70 -4.94 6.54 1.29
N ALA A 71 -5.56 5.39 1.58
CA ALA A 71 -5.07 4.46 2.60
C ALA A 71 -3.74 3.80 2.19
N ALA A 72 -3.55 3.56 0.89
CA ALA A 72 -2.29 3.03 0.36
C ALA A 72 -1.15 4.05 0.35
N ASP A 73 -1.47 5.34 0.31
CA ASP A 73 -0.53 6.47 0.25
C ASP A 73 0.60 6.24 -0.78
N GLY A 74 0.21 5.87 -2.01
CA GLY A 74 1.13 5.63 -3.12
C GLY A 74 1.96 4.34 -3.05
N ARG A 75 1.74 3.46 -2.06
CA ARG A 75 2.52 2.23 -1.86
C ARG A 75 1.88 0.97 -2.44
N LEU A 76 0.75 1.10 -3.12
CA LEU A 76 0.11 -0.03 -3.77
C LEU A 76 0.95 -0.46 -4.99
N LYS A 77 1.26 -1.76 -5.08
CA LYS A 77 2.00 -2.30 -6.23
C LYS A 77 1.15 -2.23 -7.50
N ASP A 78 1.80 -2.06 -8.66
CA ASP A 78 1.13 -1.98 -9.97
C ASP A 78 0.09 -3.09 -10.24
N GLY A 79 0.37 -4.33 -9.82
CA GLY A 79 -0.59 -5.43 -10.01
C GLY A 79 -1.84 -5.32 -9.13
N ALA A 80 -1.72 -4.66 -7.97
CA ALA A 80 -2.80 -4.45 -7.02
C ALA A 80 -3.59 -3.16 -7.26
N ASP A 81 -3.05 -2.23 -8.05
CA ASP A 81 -3.71 -0.99 -8.45
C ASP A 81 -4.98 -1.29 -9.29
N PRO A 82 -6.19 -0.94 -8.80
CA PRO A 82 -7.42 -1.17 -9.56
C PRO A 82 -7.53 -0.29 -10.80
N TYR A 83 -6.76 0.79 -10.88
CA TYR A 83 -6.76 1.76 -11.98
C TYR A 83 -5.64 1.51 -12.99
N ALA A 84 -5.09 0.29 -13.01
CA ALA A 84 -4.17 -0.19 -14.02
C ALA A 84 -4.68 -1.48 -14.67
N LEU A 85 -4.64 -1.54 -15.99
CA LEU A 85 -5.00 -2.71 -16.79
C LEU A 85 -3.83 -3.12 -17.68
N THR A 86 -3.48 -4.41 -17.65
CA THR A 86 -2.49 -4.96 -18.58
C THR A 86 -3.13 -5.12 -19.95
N VAL A 87 -2.51 -4.61 -21.01
CA VAL A 87 -3.06 -4.66 -22.37
C VAL A 87 -2.23 -5.61 -23.21
N GLU A 88 -2.87 -6.66 -23.73
CA GLU A 88 -2.25 -7.59 -24.70
C GLU A 88 -1.95 -6.89 -26.04
N LYS A 89 -0.92 -7.37 -26.76
CA LYS A 89 -0.40 -6.72 -27.98
C LYS A 89 -1.43 -6.53 -29.10
N ASP A 90 -2.40 -7.42 -29.23
CA ASP A 90 -3.49 -7.34 -30.20
C ASP A 90 -4.61 -6.37 -29.78
N ARG A 91 -4.54 -5.81 -28.56
CA ARG A 91 -5.52 -4.89 -27.99
C ARG A 91 -5.02 -3.46 -27.82
N THR A 92 -3.83 -3.13 -28.33
CA THR A 92 -3.26 -1.76 -28.20
C THR A 92 -4.14 -0.71 -28.85
N GLY A 93 -4.66 -0.95 -30.06
CA GLY A 93 -5.56 -0.01 -30.73
C GLY A 93 -6.89 0.20 -29.99
N VAL A 94 -7.39 -0.83 -29.29
CA VAL A 94 -8.58 -0.70 -28.42
C VAL A 94 -8.27 0.16 -27.20
N ALA A 95 -7.07 0.00 -26.62
CA ALA A 95 -6.63 0.82 -25.49
C ALA A 95 -6.42 2.29 -25.89
N GLU A 96 -5.85 2.55 -27.06
CA GLU A 96 -5.69 3.90 -27.62
C GLU A 96 -7.06 4.56 -27.86
N TYR A 97 -8.00 3.84 -28.48
CA TYR A 97 -9.37 4.32 -28.65
C TYR A 97 -10.05 4.62 -27.30
N PHE A 98 -9.88 3.75 -26.30
CA PHE A 98 -10.43 3.96 -24.96
C PHE A 98 -9.86 5.23 -24.30
N VAL A 99 -8.55 5.47 -24.44
CA VAL A 99 -7.88 6.69 -23.97
C VAL A 99 -8.48 7.93 -24.63
N ASP A 100 -8.65 7.90 -25.96
CA ASP A 100 -9.17 9.04 -26.72
C ASP A 100 -10.60 9.37 -26.33
N GLU A 101 -11.48 8.38 -26.17
CA GLU A 101 -12.87 8.58 -25.74
C GLU A 101 -12.97 9.24 -24.37
N VAL A 102 -12.21 8.74 -23.38
CA VAL A 102 -12.21 9.32 -22.03
C VAL A 102 -11.59 10.71 -22.02
N ARG A 103 -10.50 10.95 -22.77
CA ARG A 103 -9.89 12.29 -22.89
C ARG A 103 -10.84 13.30 -23.54
N ASN A 104 -11.56 12.88 -24.59
CA ASN A 104 -12.54 13.73 -25.24
C ASN A 104 -13.67 14.10 -24.29
N ALA A 105 -14.19 13.13 -23.51
CA ALA A 105 -15.21 13.41 -22.50
C ALA A 105 -14.71 14.39 -21.42
N LEU A 106 -13.49 14.19 -20.89
CA LEU A 106 -12.90 15.13 -19.92
C LEU A 106 -12.80 16.56 -20.46
N LEU A 107 -12.47 16.72 -21.75
CA LEU A 107 -12.40 18.02 -22.41
C LEU A 107 -13.77 18.66 -22.60
N ILE A 108 -14.77 17.88 -23.05
CA ILE A 108 -16.14 18.36 -23.28
C ILE A 108 -16.77 18.82 -21.96
N GLU A 109 -16.66 17.99 -20.92
CA GLU A 109 -17.23 18.27 -19.59
C GLU A 109 -16.37 19.24 -18.75
N GLN A 110 -15.20 19.64 -19.27
CA GLN A 110 -14.27 20.56 -18.61
C GLN A 110 -13.94 20.13 -17.16
N VAL A 111 -13.73 18.83 -16.96
CA VAL A 111 -13.45 18.28 -15.63
C VAL A 111 -12.11 18.82 -15.11
N PRO A 112 -12.06 19.44 -13.91
CA PRO A 112 -10.80 19.93 -13.35
C PRO A 112 -9.84 18.78 -13.02
N ASP A 113 -8.54 19.00 -13.24
CA ASP A 113 -7.49 18.06 -12.85
C ASP A 113 -6.96 18.27 -11.42
N THR A 114 -7.53 19.25 -10.70
CA THR A 114 -7.14 19.62 -9.34
C THR A 114 -7.62 18.59 -8.30
N PRO A 115 -6.98 18.51 -7.13
CA PRO A 115 -7.45 17.69 -6.01
C PRO A 115 -8.89 17.99 -5.58
N VAL A 116 -9.49 17.05 -4.86
CA VAL A 116 -10.84 17.14 -4.28
C VAL A 116 -10.78 17.09 -2.76
N ASP A 117 -11.76 17.73 -2.12
CA ASP A 117 -11.92 17.85 -0.67
C ASP A 117 -12.76 16.71 -0.05
N ARG A 118 -13.15 15.73 -0.87
CA ARG A 118 -13.94 14.57 -0.45
C ARG A 118 -13.66 13.38 -1.36
N PHE A 119 -13.93 12.20 -0.84
CA PHE A 119 -13.96 10.99 -1.66
C PHE A 119 -15.12 11.08 -2.67
N LEU A 120 -14.81 10.84 -3.94
CA LEU A 120 -15.78 10.72 -5.03
C LEU A 120 -16.07 9.26 -5.36
N LEU A 121 -15.22 8.34 -4.89
CA LEU A 121 -15.40 6.91 -5.06
C LEU A 121 -15.95 6.30 -3.77
N PRO A 122 -16.80 5.25 -3.87
CA PRO A 122 -17.18 4.48 -2.70
C PRO A 122 -15.94 3.81 -2.08
N GLY A 123 -16.00 3.55 -0.78
CA GLY A 123 -15.06 2.66 -0.11
C GLY A 123 -15.38 1.18 -0.38
N PRO A 124 -14.55 0.27 0.12
CA PRO A 124 -14.83 -1.16 0.06
C PRO A 124 -16.19 -1.51 0.69
N THR A 125 -16.89 -2.48 0.10
CA THR A 125 -18.15 -3.01 0.62
C THR A 125 -17.94 -3.64 1.99
N LEU A 126 -18.91 -3.45 2.89
CA LEU A 126 -18.84 -3.99 4.25
C LEU A 126 -19.72 -5.25 4.41
N PRO A 127 -19.32 -6.19 5.28
CA PRO A 127 -18.06 -6.21 6.04
C PRO A 127 -16.85 -6.47 5.13
N VAL A 128 -15.69 -5.92 5.49
CA VAL A 128 -14.43 -6.11 4.75
C VAL A 128 -13.42 -6.86 5.62
N SER A 129 -12.59 -7.70 5.01
CA SER A 129 -11.52 -8.43 5.69
C SER A 129 -10.20 -8.37 4.92
N GLY A 130 -9.09 -8.33 5.66
CA GLY A 130 -7.73 -8.18 5.16
C GLY A 130 -6.77 -9.15 5.85
N GLY A 131 -5.97 -9.86 5.06
CA GLY A 131 -5.00 -10.81 5.60
C GLY A 131 -3.75 -10.13 6.15
N GLY A 132 -3.07 -10.79 7.08
CA GLY A 132 -1.74 -10.42 7.56
C GLY A 132 -0.85 -11.65 7.76
N GLY A 133 0.40 -11.42 8.12
CA GLY A 133 1.34 -12.48 8.45
C GLY A 133 0.95 -13.21 9.73
N ASP A 134 0.53 -12.46 10.75
CA ASP A 134 0.19 -12.95 12.09
C ASP A 134 -1.32 -13.03 12.39
N GLY A 135 -2.18 -12.69 11.42
CA GLY A 135 -3.62 -12.73 11.64
C GLY A 135 -4.49 -12.25 10.48
N THR A 136 -5.67 -11.78 10.81
CA THR A 136 -6.64 -11.18 9.89
C THR A 136 -7.32 -10.00 10.57
N ALA A 137 -7.41 -8.87 9.86
CA ALA A 137 -8.21 -7.73 10.26
C ALA A 137 -9.57 -7.77 9.56
N SER A 138 -10.64 -7.44 10.27
CA SER A 138 -11.97 -7.26 9.69
C SER A 138 -12.63 -6.00 10.25
N PHE A 139 -13.51 -5.40 9.45
CA PHE A 139 -14.28 -4.23 9.85
C PHE A 139 -15.69 -4.35 9.29
N ASP A 140 -16.69 -4.15 10.16
CA ASP A 140 -18.11 -4.29 9.84
C ASP A 140 -18.83 -2.94 9.64
N GLY A 141 -18.13 -1.82 9.88
CA GLY A 141 -18.69 -0.47 9.84
C GLY A 141 -18.75 0.20 11.20
N GLU A 142 -18.70 -0.58 12.28
CA GLU A 142 -18.81 -0.11 13.66
C GLU A 142 -17.58 -0.48 14.49
N SER A 143 -17.06 -1.69 14.32
CA SER A 143 -15.94 -2.23 15.10
C SER A 143 -14.90 -2.89 14.21
N VAL A 144 -13.64 -2.68 14.57
CA VAL A 144 -12.52 -3.42 13.99
C VAL A 144 -12.24 -4.63 14.86
N ARG A 145 -11.97 -5.76 14.21
CA ARG A 145 -11.60 -7.01 14.85
C ARG A 145 -10.30 -7.55 14.26
N LEU A 146 -9.35 -7.87 15.12
CA LEU A 146 -8.10 -8.55 14.78
C LEU A 146 -8.15 -9.96 15.33
N THR A 147 -8.05 -10.95 14.45
CA THR A 147 -7.99 -12.37 14.82
C THR A 147 -6.59 -12.88 14.56
N TRP A 148 -5.99 -13.48 15.59
CA TRP A 148 -4.61 -13.94 15.54
C TRP A 148 -4.51 -15.37 15.05
N ASN A 149 -3.43 -15.66 14.33
CA ASN A 149 -3.06 -17.03 13.97
C ASN A 149 -1.95 -17.55 14.89
N TRP A 150 -1.54 -18.81 14.69
CA TRP A 150 -0.53 -19.48 15.53
C TRP A 150 0.86 -18.84 15.50
N LYS A 151 1.13 -17.91 14.59
CA LYS A 151 2.41 -17.21 14.46
C LYS A 151 2.44 -15.84 15.14
N ALA A 152 1.32 -15.39 15.68
CA ALA A 152 1.26 -14.16 16.45
C ALA A 152 1.98 -14.32 17.79
N GLU A 153 2.61 -13.24 18.23
CA GLU A 153 3.30 -13.19 19.53
C GLU A 153 2.31 -13.30 20.70
N GLU A 154 2.79 -13.80 21.85
CA GLU A 154 1.98 -13.99 23.06
C GLU A 154 1.33 -12.67 23.54
N SER A 155 2.04 -11.56 23.37
CA SER A 155 1.54 -10.19 23.61
C SER A 155 0.22 -9.87 22.90
N LYS A 156 -0.07 -10.53 21.77
CA LYS A 156 -1.32 -10.38 21.02
C LYS A 156 -2.33 -11.47 21.37
N THR A 157 -1.86 -12.72 21.51
CA THR A 157 -2.75 -13.88 21.64
C THR A 157 -3.27 -14.12 23.06
N ALA A 158 -2.58 -13.64 24.10
CA ALA A 158 -2.96 -13.85 25.49
C ALA A 158 -4.38 -13.36 25.84
N GLY A 159 -4.83 -12.28 25.19
CA GLY A 159 -6.18 -11.72 25.34
C GLY A 159 -7.22 -12.28 24.37
N GLY A 160 -6.85 -13.23 23.49
CA GLY A 160 -7.68 -13.67 22.37
C GLY A 160 -7.75 -12.63 21.24
N ALA A 161 -8.81 -12.67 20.44
CA ALA A 161 -9.02 -11.71 19.36
C ALA A 161 -9.26 -10.29 19.91
N SER A 162 -8.52 -9.31 19.40
CA SER A 162 -8.72 -7.90 19.75
C SER A 162 -9.94 -7.35 19.02
N THR A 163 -10.87 -6.72 19.73
CA THR A 163 -12.00 -6.01 19.12
C THR A 163 -12.09 -4.62 19.73
N PHE A 164 -12.21 -3.60 18.89
CA PHE A 164 -12.30 -2.21 19.32
C PHE A 164 -13.31 -1.44 18.47
N PRO A 165 -14.17 -0.63 19.10
CA PRO A 165 -15.15 0.20 18.39
C PRO A 165 -14.42 1.31 17.63
N LEU A 166 -15.01 1.74 16.51
CA LEU A 166 -14.48 2.83 15.68
C LEU A 166 -14.28 4.13 16.49
N SER A 167 -15.10 4.36 17.51
CA SER A 167 -14.99 5.54 18.40
C SER A 167 -13.69 5.58 19.21
N ARG A 168 -12.95 4.47 19.31
CA ARG A 168 -11.62 4.43 19.93
C ARG A 168 -10.48 4.58 18.94
N ILE A 169 -10.75 4.68 17.64
CA ILE A 169 -9.72 4.80 16.60
C ILE A 169 -9.62 6.28 16.19
N ALA A 170 -8.43 6.87 16.34
CA ALA A 170 -8.12 8.21 15.86
C ALA A 170 -7.60 8.19 14.42
N ALA A 171 -6.78 7.19 14.08
CA ALA A 171 -6.20 7.06 12.75
C ALA A 171 -6.01 5.59 12.35
N VAL A 172 -5.83 5.35 11.07
CA VAL A 172 -5.46 4.04 10.53
C VAL A 172 -4.31 4.21 9.55
N ARG A 173 -3.30 3.35 9.68
CA ARG A 173 -2.11 3.39 8.84
C ARG A 173 -1.83 2.02 8.27
N TRP A 174 -1.63 1.97 6.95
CA TRP A 174 -1.21 0.78 6.26
C TRP A 174 0.14 1.02 5.59
N LEU A 175 1.06 0.10 5.78
CA LEU A 175 2.33 0.03 5.06
C LEU A 175 2.52 -1.41 4.58
N PRO A 176 2.80 -1.64 3.28
CA PRO A 176 3.15 -2.98 2.82
C PRO A 176 4.55 -3.35 3.31
N ALA A 177 4.87 -4.64 3.28
CA ALA A 177 6.26 -5.08 3.41
C ALA A 177 7.09 -4.60 2.22
N ILE A 178 8.30 -4.08 2.49
CA ILE A 178 9.21 -3.52 1.50
C ILE A 178 10.59 -4.13 1.71
N GLY A 179 11.10 -4.84 0.69
CA GLY A 179 12.39 -5.53 0.80
C GLY A 179 12.36 -6.61 1.88
N LEU A 180 13.18 -6.45 2.91
CA LEU A 180 13.26 -7.34 4.07
C LEU A 180 12.50 -6.79 5.29
N GLU A 181 11.93 -5.58 5.19
CA GLU A 181 11.18 -4.96 6.27
C GLU A 181 9.71 -5.37 6.21
N ASN A 182 9.20 -5.81 7.36
CA ASN A 182 7.78 -6.06 7.53
C ASN A 182 6.97 -4.76 7.43
N GLY A 183 5.81 -4.86 6.80
CA GLY A 183 4.78 -3.84 6.84
C GLY A 183 3.82 -4.06 8.01
N PHE A 184 2.77 -3.24 8.06
CA PHE A 184 1.71 -3.39 9.05
C PHE A 184 0.41 -2.74 8.60
N LEU A 185 -0.70 -3.19 9.19
CA LEU A 185 -1.92 -2.43 9.33
C LEU A 185 -2.09 -2.07 10.81
N ARG A 186 -2.05 -0.79 11.16
CA ARG A 186 -2.16 -0.30 12.53
C ARG A 186 -3.36 0.62 12.68
N PHE A 187 -4.09 0.44 13.78
CA PHE A 187 -5.15 1.32 14.23
C PHE A 187 -4.64 2.14 15.42
N GLU A 188 -4.58 3.46 15.28
CA GLU A 188 -4.08 4.33 16.33
C GLU A 188 -5.22 4.70 17.27
N PRO A 189 -5.10 4.41 18.58
CA PRO A 189 -6.16 4.69 19.52
C PRO A 189 -6.25 6.19 19.84
N VAL A 190 -7.45 6.66 20.23
CA VAL A 190 -7.70 8.08 20.59
C VAL A 190 -6.89 8.54 21.81
N GLU A 191 -6.50 7.60 22.65
CA GLU A 191 -5.67 7.83 23.83
C GLU A 191 -4.23 8.25 23.47
N GLY A 192 -3.78 8.00 22.24
CA GLY A 192 -2.48 8.44 21.73
C GLY A 192 -1.75 7.37 20.90
N PRO A 193 -0.70 7.76 20.17
CA PRO A 193 0.04 6.85 19.32
C PRO A 193 0.76 5.77 20.13
N VAL A 194 0.70 4.53 19.65
CA VAL A 194 1.39 3.38 20.24
C VAL A 194 2.81 3.27 19.67
N SER A 195 3.83 3.31 20.54
CA SER A 195 5.24 3.17 20.16
C SER A 195 5.71 1.72 20.06
N THR A 196 4.94 0.76 20.60
CA THR A 196 5.23 -0.67 20.52
C THR A 196 5.47 -1.08 19.07
N PRO A 197 6.49 -1.90 18.75
CA PRO A 197 6.66 -2.40 17.38
C PRO A 197 5.43 -3.18 16.90
N PRO A 198 5.03 -3.09 15.60
CA PRO A 198 3.82 -3.75 15.10
C PRO A 198 3.74 -5.25 15.42
N LYS A 199 4.88 -5.93 15.45
CA LYS A 199 5.02 -7.34 15.81
C LYS A 199 4.46 -7.69 17.21
N TYR A 200 4.49 -6.75 18.16
CA TYR A 200 4.04 -6.95 19.55
C TYR A 200 2.82 -6.09 19.92
N ASP A 201 2.26 -5.37 18.97
CA ASP A 201 1.19 -4.40 19.20
C ASP A 201 -0.20 -5.02 18.95
N PRO A 202 -1.09 -5.13 19.96
CA PRO A 202 -2.43 -5.69 19.79
C PRO A 202 -3.38 -4.83 18.95
N TYR A 203 -2.98 -3.60 18.59
CA TYR A 203 -3.67 -2.72 17.64
C TYR A 203 -3.09 -2.79 16.22
N ALA A 204 -2.10 -3.65 15.98
CA ALA A 204 -1.47 -3.82 14.69
C ALA A 204 -1.53 -5.26 14.19
N LEU A 205 -1.74 -5.40 12.89
CA LEU A 205 -1.56 -6.63 12.13
C LEU A 205 -0.19 -6.55 11.42
N ASP A 206 0.70 -7.51 11.67
CA ASP A 206 2.04 -7.53 11.06
C ASP A 206 1.96 -8.12 9.65
N LEU A 207 2.61 -7.49 8.67
CA LEU A 207 2.58 -7.89 7.26
C LEU A 207 3.99 -8.28 6.81
N TRP A 208 4.23 -9.54 6.50
CA TRP A 208 5.54 -10.06 6.15
C TRP A 208 5.85 -10.02 4.65
N GLY A 209 4.86 -9.70 3.83
CA GLY A 209 5.01 -9.65 2.37
C GLY A 209 5.10 -11.02 1.70
N MET A 210 4.82 -12.11 2.43
CA MET A 210 4.93 -13.46 1.89
C MET A 210 3.72 -13.86 1.03
N SER A 211 2.59 -13.14 1.16
CA SER A 211 1.37 -13.42 0.41
C SER A 211 0.79 -12.17 -0.24
N LYS A 212 0.25 -12.31 -1.46
CA LYS A 212 -0.55 -11.28 -2.12
C LYS A 212 -1.79 -10.90 -1.31
N LYS A 213 -2.32 -11.83 -0.50
CA LYS A 213 -3.49 -11.57 0.37
C LYS A 213 -3.17 -10.56 1.48
N GLU A 214 -1.92 -10.39 1.88
CA GLU A 214 -1.58 -9.39 2.90
C GLU A 214 -1.82 -7.95 2.42
N HIS A 215 -1.85 -7.71 1.11
CA HIS A 215 -2.20 -6.40 0.57
C HIS A 215 -3.69 -6.09 0.73
N THR A 216 -4.57 -7.09 0.97
CA THR A 216 -6.01 -6.81 1.19
C THR A 216 -6.27 -6.10 2.51
N ALA A 217 -5.30 -6.07 3.43
CA ALA A 217 -5.32 -5.21 4.61
C ALA A 217 -5.51 -3.71 4.28
N VAL A 218 -5.10 -3.26 3.09
CA VAL A 218 -5.34 -1.87 2.63
C VAL A 218 -6.84 -1.56 2.47
N LEU A 219 -7.67 -2.56 2.16
CA LEU A 219 -9.11 -2.38 2.03
C LEU A 219 -9.77 -2.15 3.39
N VAL A 220 -9.28 -2.84 4.43
CA VAL A 220 -9.71 -2.57 5.82
C VAL A 220 -9.31 -1.16 6.22
N ALA A 221 -8.08 -0.74 5.92
CA ALA A 221 -7.62 0.63 6.17
C ALA A 221 -8.50 1.67 5.48
N ALA A 222 -8.82 1.47 4.19
CA ALA A 222 -9.68 2.35 3.43
C ALA A 222 -11.11 2.44 4.01
N ALA A 223 -11.67 1.31 4.41
CA ALA A 223 -13.02 1.25 4.96
C ALA A 223 -13.15 1.93 6.33
N VAL A 224 -12.11 1.81 7.17
CA VAL A 224 -12.01 2.53 8.45
C VAL A 224 -11.78 4.01 8.22
N LEU A 225 -10.82 4.38 7.36
CA LEU A 225 -10.50 5.77 7.02
C LEU A 225 -11.73 6.55 6.58
N MET A 226 -12.58 5.97 5.73
CA MET A 226 -13.84 6.56 5.26
C MET A 226 -14.79 6.98 6.38
N ARG A 227 -14.68 6.37 7.56
CA ARG A 227 -15.61 6.56 8.68
C ARG A 227 -14.98 7.27 9.88
N LEU A 228 -13.69 7.56 9.83
CA LEU A 228 -13.03 8.32 10.90
C LEU A 228 -13.54 9.77 10.92
N PRO A 229 -13.79 10.34 12.11
CA PRO A 229 -14.06 11.77 12.25
C PRO A 229 -12.88 12.57 11.68
N GLY A 230 -13.13 13.54 10.80
CA GLY A 230 -12.07 14.36 10.23
C GLY A 230 -11.33 13.77 9.02
N ALA A 231 -11.77 12.61 8.49
CA ALA A 231 -11.29 12.12 7.18
C ALA A 231 -11.44 13.18 6.08
N ARG A 232 -12.37 14.12 6.25
CA ARG A 232 -12.61 15.29 5.39
C ARG A 232 -11.63 16.44 5.61
N ALA A 233 -11.17 16.66 6.86
CA ALA A 233 -10.19 17.70 7.20
C ALA A 233 -8.74 17.28 6.89
N ALA A 234 -8.45 15.97 6.92
CA ALA A 234 -7.13 15.44 6.50
C ALA A 234 -6.88 15.58 4.98
N LEU A 235 -7.92 15.90 4.19
CA LEU A 235 -7.82 16.17 2.75
C LEU A 235 -7.29 17.58 2.47
N ASP A 236 -7.39 18.50 3.44
CA ASP A 236 -6.87 19.88 3.36
C ASP A 236 -5.38 19.99 3.69
N ALA A 237 -4.79 18.96 4.30
CA ALA A 237 -3.34 18.93 4.49
C ALA A 237 -2.71 18.72 3.12
N PRO A 238 -1.88 19.66 2.61
CA PRO A 238 -1.16 19.42 1.37
C PRO A 238 -0.46 18.07 1.52
N GLN A 239 -0.70 17.17 0.56
CA GLN A 239 0.24 16.08 0.34
C GLN A 239 1.54 16.79 0.03
N ALA A 240 2.37 16.96 1.06
CA ALA A 240 3.71 17.43 0.87
C ALA A 240 4.29 16.50 -0.21
N PRO A 241 4.89 17.06 -1.29
CA PRO A 241 5.82 16.27 -2.08
C PRO A 241 6.71 15.53 -1.08
N PRO A 242 7.14 14.27 -1.33
CA PRO A 242 8.17 13.68 -0.50
C PRO A 242 9.25 14.74 -0.38
N ALA A 243 9.37 15.30 0.81
CA ALA A 243 10.21 16.44 0.98
C ALA A 243 11.60 15.85 0.77
N LEU A 244 12.20 16.14 -0.37
CA LEU A 244 13.64 16.29 -0.44
C LEU A 244 13.94 17.51 0.43
N THR A 245 13.73 17.38 1.74
CA THR A 245 14.39 18.20 2.73
C THR A 245 15.86 17.96 2.46
N LYS A 246 16.47 18.90 1.74
CA LYS A 246 17.86 19.24 1.97
C LYS A 246 17.91 19.55 3.46
N ALA A 247 18.31 18.56 4.25
CA ALA A 247 18.44 18.67 5.67
C ALA A 247 19.38 19.85 5.94
N ALA A 248 18.83 20.91 6.55
CA ALA A 248 19.63 21.70 7.46
C ALA A 248 20.08 20.74 8.57
N GLU A 249 21.39 20.70 8.81
CA GLU A 249 22.07 19.85 9.79
C GLU A 249 21.31 19.77 11.12
N PRO A 250 20.86 18.57 11.51
CA PRO A 250 20.57 18.24 12.89
C PRO A 250 21.85 17.69 13.53
N ALA A 251 22.19 18.23 14.70
CA ALA A 251 23.28 17.77 15.54
C ALA A 251 23.24 16.24 15.78
N ALA A 252 24.43 15.65 15.74
CA ALA A 252 24.68 14.21 15.74
C ALA A 252 24.15 13.47 16.98
N ALA A 253 23.41 12.40 16.71
CA ALA A 253 23.34 11.17 17.52
C ALA A 253 23.86 10.02 16.62
N PRO A 254 24.49 8.97 17.19
CA PRO A 254 25.70 8.40 16.61
C PRO A 254 25.43 7.55 15.37
N ALA A 255 25.99 7.96 14.23
CA ALA A 255 26.23 7.12 13.05
C ALA A 255 27.34 6.06 13.30
N GLY A 256 27.56 5.67 14.56
CA GLY A 256 28.71 4.90 14.99
C GLY A 256 28.66 3.43 14.63
N ASP A 257 27.48 2.81 14.58
CA ASP A 257 27.40 1.34 14.50
C ASP A 257 27.62 0.79 13.09
N HIS A 258 27.13 1.45 12.05
CA HIS A 258 27.28 0.93 10.68
C HIS A 258 28.70 1.16 10.12
N ASP A 259 29.29 2.32 10.38
CA ASP A 259 30.66 2.60 9.98
C ASP A 259 31.69 1.83 10.83
N ALA A 260 31.41 1.60 12.12
CA ALA A 260 32.24 0.71 12.94
C ALA A 260 32.14 -0.75 12.48
N LEU A 261 30.96 -1.21 12.05
CA LEU A 261 30.79 -2.53 11.46
C LEU A 261 31.60 -2.69 10.17
N LEU A 262 31.49 -1.73 9.25
CA LEU A 262 32.26 -1.75 7.99
C LEU A 262 33.76 -1.66 8.23
N ARG A 263 34.21 -0.89 9.23
CA ARG A 263 35.61 -0.83 9.65
C ARG A 263 36.08 -2.17 10.24
N ARG A 264 35.32 -2.78 11.14
CA ARG A 264 35.63 -4.09 11.74
C ARG A 264 35.67 -5.21 10.70
N LEU A 265 34.76 -5.20 9.72
CA LEU A 265 34.77 -6.17 8.62
C LEU A 265 35.97 -5.99 7.69
N ARG A 266 36.43 -4.75 7.46
CA ARG A 266 37.66 -4.47 6.70
C ARG A 266 38.91 -4.94 7.46
N GLU A 267 39.00 -4.64 8.75
CA GLU A 267 40.12 -5.09 9.60
C GLU A 267 40.20 -6.62 9.67
N LEU A 268 39.07 -7.32 9.81
CA LEU A 268 39.00 -8.78 9.74
C LEU A 268 39.49 -9.33 8.39
N GLY A 269 39.14 -8.66 7.29
CA GLY A 269 39.59 -9.03 5.94
C GLY A 269 41.06 -8.76 5.67
N GLU A 270 41.67 -7.77 6.34
CA GLU A 270 43.12 -7.53 6.29
C GLU A 270 43.90 -8.58 7.11
N LEU A 271 43.42 -8.94 8.31
CA LEU A 271 44.05 -9.96 9.16
C LEU A 271 44.03 -11.36 8.52
N HIS A 272 42.95 -11.70 7.80
CA HIS A 272 42.89 -12.93 7.00
C HIS A 272 43.86 -12.92 5.82
N ARG A 273 43.92 -11.81 5.06
CA ARG A 273 44.89 -11.66 3.95
C ARG A 273 46.34 -11.64 4.42
N ALA A 274 46.60 -11.17 5.64
CA ALA A 274 47.91 -11.20 6.27
C ALA A 274 48.29 -12.60 6.82
N GLY A 275 47.40 -13.60 6.72
CA GLY A 275 47.65 -14.96 7.19
C GLY A 275 47.64 -15.12 8.72
N VAL A 276 47.13 -14.11 9.44
CA VAL A 276 47.06 -14.11 10.91
C VAL A 276 45.85 -14.90 11.40
N LEU A 277 44.78 -14.96 10.59
CA LEU A 277 43.57 -15.76 10.85
C LEU A 277 43.47 -16.89 9.84
N THR A 278 43.15 -18.09 10.32
CA THR A 278 42.75 -19.21 9.46
C THR A 278 41.35 -18.97 8.87
N ASP A 279 41.01 -19.69 7.79
CA ASP A 279 39.70 -19.57 7.12
C ASP A 279 38.52 -19.83 8.08
N GLU A 280 38.69 -20.77 9.01
CA GLU A 280 37.67 -21.16 9.98
C GLU A 280 37.47 -20.09 11.07
N GLU A 281 38.57 -19.49 11.55
CA GLU A 281 38.55 -18.39 12.51
C GLU A 281 37.97 -17.11 11.89
N PHE A 282 38.31 -16.82 10.63
CA PHE A 282 37.76 -15.69 9.89
C PHE A 282 36.25 -15.83 9.68
N SER A 283 35.77 -17.01 9.28
CA SER A 283 34.33 -17.27 9.09
C SER A 283 33.55 -17.10 10.40
N THR A 284 34.08 -17.63 11.50
CA THR A 284 33.47 -17.55 12.82
C THR A 284 33.41 -16.10 13.33
N ALA A 285 34.50 -15.36 13.22
CA ALA A 285 34.57 -13.96 13.64
C ALA A 285 33.70 -13.05 12.77
N LYS A 286 33.64 -13.29 11.46
CA LYS A 286 32.73 -12.59 10.55
C LYS A 286 31.27 -12.81 10.93
N GLN A 287 30.87 -14.04 11.26
CA GLN A 287 29.51 -14.31 11.72
C GLN A 287 29.21 -13.73 13.11
N ALA A 288 30.19 -13.60 13.99
CA ALA A 288 30.01 -12.94 15.28
C ALA A 288 29.78 -11.43 15.11
N VAL A 289 30.56 -10.78 14.25
CA VAL A 289 30.44 -9.35 13.92
C VAL A 289 29.13 -9.03 13.21
N LEU A 290 28.62 -9.94 12.37
CA LEU A 290 27.30 -9.78 11.73
C LEU A 290 26.12 -10.07 12.68
N ARG A 291 26.35 -10.80 13.77
CA ARG A 291 25.33 -11.15 14.77
C ARG A 291 25.25 -10.19 15.94
N SER A 292 26.23 -9.31 16.14
CA SER A 292 26.22 -8.29 17.20
C SER A 292 25.38 -7.05 16.84
N MET A 293 24.25 -7.27 16.16
CA MET A 293 23.18 -6.29 15.93
C MET A 293 22.12 -6.45 17.02
#